data_AF-A0A1Q7FCQ3-F1
#
_entry.id   AF-A0A1Q7FCQ3-F1
#
_cell.length_a   1.000
_cell.length_b   1.000
_cell.length_c   1.000
_cell.angle_alpha   90.00
_cell.angle_beta   90.00
_cell.angle_gamma   90.00
#
_symmetry.space_group_name_H-M   'P 1'
#
loop_
_entity.id
_entity.type
_entity.pdbx_description
1 polymer ?
#
loop_
_entity_poly.entity_id
_entity_poly.type
_entity_poly.pdbx_seq_one_letter_code
_entity_poly.pdbx_strand_id
1 'polypeptide(L)'
;MKARQRESATPSPSSRDTGIDLDKPIFTLSVASEILETHPRTLMMYEHLDMIHPKRTVTNRRRYSRRDVMKLQAIQTLTREHRVNLAGVRYILALLKRLQVAGVEPPEGLKNLDVTLLDV
;
A
#
# COMPACT_ATOMS: atom_id res chain seq x y z
N MET A 1 44.81 18.44 38.41
CA MET A 1 43.58 19.21 38.12
C MET A 1 43.44 19.36 36.61
N LYS A 2 42.55 18.60 35.96
CA LYS A 2 42.19 18.81 34.54
C LYS A 2 40.67 18.87 34.46
N ALA A 3 40.18 20.06 34.17
CA ALA A 3 38.77 20.39 34.10
C ALA A 3 38.13 19.69 32.90
N ARG A 4 36.96 19.12 33.17
CA ARG A 4 36.10 18.40 32.24
C ARG A 4 35.17 19.43 31.59
N GLN A 5 35.49 19.89 30.39
CA GLN A 5 34.51 20.62 29.57
C GLN A 5 33.76 19.60 28.73
N ARG A 6 32.46 19.49 29.03
CA ARG A 6 31.50 18.66 28.32
C ARG A 6 31.12 19.40 27.05
N GLU A 7 31.51 18.87 25.89
CA GLU A 7 30.92 19.29 24.62
C GLU A 7 29.45 18.85 24.62
N SER A 8 28.57 19.84 24.75
CA SER A 8 27.15 19.69 24.49
C SER A 8 26.95 19.48 22.99
N ALA A 9 26.95 18.21 22.56
CA ALA A 9 26.45 17.83 21.26
C ALA A 9 24.93 17.99 21.27
N THR A 10 24.46 19.15 20.82
CA THR A 10 23.09 19.35 20.35
C THR A 10 22.82 18.29 19.28
N PRO A 11 21.79 17.43 19.38
CA PRO A 11 21.40 16.64 18.24
C PRO A 11 20.83 17.61 17.20
N SER A 12 21.62 17.86 16.16
CA SER A 12 21.14 18.52 14.94
C SER A 12 19.83 17.83 14.50
N PRO A 13 18.77 18.58 14.17
CA PRO A 13 17.57 18.00 13.59
C PRO A 13 17.92 17.57 12.16
N SER A 14 18.51 16.39 12.03
CA SER A 14 18.71 15.73 10.75
C SER A 14 17.35 15.66 10.08
N SER A 15 17.22 16.40 8.96
CA SER A 15 16.26 16.20 7.88
C SER A 15 15.02 15.44 8.31
N ARG A 16 13.93 16.16 8.62
CA ARG A 16 12.60 15.56 8.74
C ARG A 16 12.40 14.70 7.51
N ASP A 17 12.53 13.39 7.68
CA ASP A 17 12.10 12.41 6.72
C ASP A 17 10.58 12.54 6.67
N THR A 18 10.11 13.46 5.84
CA THR A 18 8.71 13.55 5.44
C THR A 18 8.40 12.49 4.38
N GLY A 19 9.19 11.42 4.30
CA GLY A 19 8.80 10.17 3.68
C GLY A 19 7.65 9.57 4.47
N ILE A 20 6.43 9.70 3.96
CA ILE A 20 5.29 8.96 4.48
C ILE A 20 5.65 7.47 4.32
N ASP A 21 5.92 6.79 5.43
CA ASP A 21 6.09 5.34 5.44
C ASP A 21 4.79 4.69 4.92
N LEU A 22 4.86 4.22 3.67
CA LEU A 22 3.72 3.69 2.93
C LEU A 22 3.24 2.34 3.50
N ASP A 23 4.13 1.65 4.20
CA ASP A 23 3.88 0.34 4.82
C ASP A 23 3.28 0.46 6.22
N LYS A 24 3.35 1.65 6.82
CA LYS A 24 2.78 1.89 8.14
C LYS A 24 1.26 1.70 8.12
N PRO A 25 0.72 0.71 8.85
CA PRO A 25 -0.70 0.37 8.79
C PRO A 25 -1.51 1.31 9.70
N ILE A 26 -1.89 2.46 9.16
CA ILE A 26 -2.56 3.52 9.91
C ILE A 26 -4.08 3.54 9.71
N PHE A 27 -4.57 3.10 8.56
CA PHE A 27 -5.98 3.22 8.17
C PHE A 27 -6.82 2.11 8.79
N THR A 28 -8.00 2.44 9.30
CA THR A 28 -8.99 1.45 9.75
C THR A 28 -9.86 0.99 8.58
N LEU A 29 -10.66 -0.06 8.77
CA LEU A 29 -11.61 -0.52 7.74
C LEU A 29 -12.57 0.60 7.29
N SER A 30 -13.08 1.43 8.22
CA SER A 30 -13.97 2.55 7.89
C SER A 30 -13.27 3.60 7.03
N VAL A 31 -12.07 4.01 7.44
CA VAL A 31 -11.30 5.02 6.70
C VAL A 31 -10.91 4.49 5.31
N ALA A 32 -10.52 3.22 5.21
CA ALA A 32 -10.23 2.60 3.93
C ALA A 32 -11.49 2.53 3.03
N SER A 33 -12.66 2.21 3.57
CA SER A 33 -13.92 2.22 2.80
C SER A 33 -14.32 3.59 2.30
N GLU A 34 -14.08 4.64 3.09
CA GLU A 34 -14.35 6.03 2.68
C GLU A 34 -13.40 6.48 1.57
N ILE A 35 -12.10 6.23 1.72
CA ILE A 35 -11.10 6.58 0.69
C ILE A 35 -11.38 5.87 -0.64
N LEU A 36 -11.81 4.61 -0.57
CA LEU A 36 -12.06 3.77 -1.73
C LEU A 36 -13.49 3.84 -2.25
N GLU A 37 -14.33 4.69 -1.64
CA GLU A 37 -15.77 4.81 -1.92
C GLU A 37 -16.45 3.44 -2.09
N THR A 38 -16.10 2.51 -1.20
CA THR A 38 -16.45 1.10 -1.34
C THR A 38 -16.94 0.54 -0.02
N HIS A 39 -18.05 -0.18 -0.07
CA HIS A 39 -18.67 -0.75 1.12
C HIS A 39 -17.68 -1.65 1.89
N PRO A 40 -17.61 -1.55 3.24
CA PRO A 40 -16.69 -2.35 4.06
C PRO A 40 -16.76 -3.86 3.81
N ARG A 41 -17.95 -4.37 3.48
CA ARG A 41 -18.15 -5.79 3.16
C ARG A 41 -17.38 -6.24 1.92
N THR A 42 -17.22 -5.39 0.93
CA THR A 42 -16.45 -5.68 -0.28
C THR A 42 -14.95 -5.72 0.04
N LEU A 43 -14.46 -4.83 0.89
CA LEU A 43 -13.06 -4.87 1.35
C LEU A 43 -12.76 -6.15 2.15
N MET A 44 -13.69 -6.56 3.01
CA MET A 44 -13.58 -7.84 3.73
C MET A 44 -13.62 -9.05 2.77
N MET A 45 -14.38 -8.97 1.68
CA MET A 45 -14.39 -10.01 0.65
C MET A 45 -13.03 -10.12 -0.04
N TYR A 46 -12.40 -8.99 -0.40
CA TYR A 46 -11.06 -9.00 -1.00
C TYR A 46 -9.99 -9.55 -0.06
N GLU A 47 -10.08 -9.28 1.24
CA GLU A 47 -9.22 -9.91 2.25
C GLU A 47 -9.44 -11.43 2.33
N HIS A 48 -10.69 -11.89 2.34
CA HIS A 48 -11.01 -13.32 2.41
C HIS A 48 -10.56 -14.09 1.16
N LEU A 49 -10.47 -13.41 0.02
CA LEU A 49 -9.97 -13.98 -1.24
C LEU A 49 -8.43 -13.90 -1.36
N ASP A 50 -7.72 -13.56 -0.27
CA ASP A 50 -6.26 -13.39 -0.22
C ASP A 50 -5.73 -12.35 -1.23
N MET A 51 -6.54 -11.33 -1.57
CA MET A 51 -6.08 -10.24 -2.44
C MET A 51 -5.22 -9.24 -1.67
N ILE A 52 -5.46 -9.16 -0.36
CA ILE A 52 -4.80 -8.24 0.54
C ILE A 52 -4.68 -8.83 1.95
N HIS A 53 -3.60 -8.48 2.64
CA HIS A 53 -3.31 -8.96 3.99
C HIS A 53 -3.05 -7.76 4.92
N PRO A 54 -4.11 -7.08 5.40
CA PRO A 54 -3.95 -5.97 6.33
C PRO A 54 -3.34 -6.46 7.64
N LYS A 55 -2.48 -5.63 8.25
CA LYS A 55 -1.89 -5.95 9.54
C LYS A 55 -2.98 -5.94 10.62
N ARG A 56 -2.92 -6.91 11.53
CA ARG A 56 -3.82 -6.99 12.68
C ARG A 56 -3.13 -6.42 13.92
N THR A 57 -3.87 -5.64 14.71
CA THR A 57 -3.41 -5.17 16.04
C THR A 57 -3.46 -6.30 17.07
N VAL A 58 -2.87 -6.07 18.25
CA VAL A 58 -2.98 -6.97 19.41
C VAL A 58 -4.45 -7.25 19.78
N THR A 59 -5.32 -6.26 19.59
CA THR A 59 -6.78 -6.36 19.77
C THR A 59 -7.53 -6.96 18.58
N ASN A 60 -6.83 -7.59 17.63
CA ASN A 60 -7.35 -8.21 16.41
C ASN A 60 -8.12 -7.25 15.47
N ARG A 61 -7.83 -5.94 15.52
CA ARG A 61 -8.41 -4.96 14.59
C ARG A 61 -7.54 -4.84 13.34
N ARG A 62 -8.19 -4.76 12.18
CA ARG A 62 -7.52 -4.58 10.88
C ARG A 62 -6.96 -3.18 10.75
N ARG A 63 -5.74 -3.09 10.24
CA ARG A 63 -5.07 -1.84 9.88
C ARG A 63 -4.48 -1.97 8.48
N TYR A 64 -4.89 -1.07 7.61
CA TYR A 64 -4.44 -0.98 6.23
C TYR A 64 -3.31 0.05 6.14
N SER A 65 -2.27 -0.29 5.39
CA SER A 65 -1.21 0.63 5.00
C SER A 65 -1.65 1.49 3.81
N ARG A 66 -0.82 2.45 3.40
CA ARG A 66 -1.09 3.20 2.17
C ARG A 66 -0.97 2.28 0.96
N ARG A 67 0.02 1.37 0.95
CA ARG A 67 0.16 0.35 -0.11
C ARG A 67 -1.07 -0.53 -0.24
N ASP A 68 -1.67 -0.90 0.90
CA ASP A 68 -2.88 -1.71 0.89
C ASP A 68 -4.03 -1.00 0.16
N VAL A 69 -4.23 0.29 0.45
CA VAL A 69 -5.27 1.11 -0.19
C VAL A 69 -4.99 1.25 -1.70
N MET A 70 -3.74 1.47 -2.11
CA MET A 70 -3.38 1.55 -3.53
C MET A 70 -3.62 0.22 -4.25
N LYS A 71 -3.32 -0.91 -3.62
CA LYS A 71 -3.63 -2.25 -4.15
C LYS A 71 -5.13 -2.45 -4.33
N LEU A 72 -5.93 -2.06 -3.35
CA LEU A 72 -7.39 -2.14 -3.41
C LEU A 72 -7.97 -1.25 -4.52
N GLN A 73 -7.40 -0.07 -4.74
CA GLN A 73 -7.76 0.81 -5.85
C GLN A 73 -7.45 0.17 -7.20
N ALA A 74 -6.26 -0.42 -7.37
CA ALA A 74 -5.89 -1.14 -8.59
C ALA A 74 -6.83 -2.31 -8.90
N ILE A 75 -7.20 -3.09 -7.86
CA ILE A 75 -8.20 -4.18 -7.99
C ILE A 75 -9.55 -3.61 -8.46
N GLN A 76 -9.98 -2.47 -7.92
CA GLN A 76 -11.24 -1.83 -8.34
C GLN A 76 -11.20 -1.36 -9.78
N THR A 77 -10.12 -0.70 -10.23
CA THR A 77 -9.99 -0.26 -11.62
C THR A 77 -10.03 -1.46 -12.58
N LEU A 78 -9.30 -2.54 -12.29
CA LEU A 78 -9.32 -3.74 -13.13
C LEU A 78 -10.69 -4.44 -13.17
N THR A 79 -11.40 -4.48 -12.05
CA THR A 79 -12.75 -5.11 -11.99
C THR A 79 -13.85 -4.23 -12.58
N ARG A 80 -13.84 -2.93 -12.29
CA ARG A 80 -14.89 -1.99 -12.67
C ARG A 80 -14.71 -1.41 -14.07
N GLU A 81 -13.49 -1.10 -14.50
CA GLU A 81 -13.25 -0.50 -15.82
C GLU A 81 -13.00 -1.60 -16.85
N HIS A 82 -12.03 -2.47 -16.57
CA HIS A 82 -11.60 -3.51 -17.51
C HIS A 82 -12.43 -4.82 -17.44
N ARG A 83 -13.43 -4.90 -16.56
CA ARG A 83 -14.30 -6.08 -16.37
C ARG A 83 -13.54 -7.38 -16.12
N VAL A 84 -12.35 -7.29 -15.53
CA VAL A 84 -11.52 -8.45 -15.21
C VAL A 84 -12.06 -9.13 -13.97
N ASN A 85 -12.14 -10.46 -13.99
CA ASN A 85 -12.48 -11.23 -12.79
C ASN A 85 -11.33 -11.22 -11.77
N LEU A 86 -11.62 -11.57 -10.51
CA LEU A 86 -10.61 -11.49 -9.44
C LEU A 86 -9.40 -12.40 -9.67
N ALA A 87 -9.57 -13.57 -10.30
CA ALA A 87 -8.45 -14.44 -10.65
C ALA A 87 -7.52 -13.76 -11.68
N GLY A 88 -8.09 -13.13 -12.70
CA GLY A 88 -7.38 -12.36 -13.71
C GLY A 88 -6.66 -11.15 -13.11
N VAL A 89 -7.29 -10.44 -12.16
CA VAL A 89 -6.66 -9.33 -11.45
C VAL A 89 -5.34 -9.77 -10.80
N ARG A 90 -5.31 -10.92 -10.12
CA ARG A 90 -4.07 -11.45 -9.52
C ARG A 90 -2.95 -11.61 -10.54
N TYR A 91 -3.26 -12.26 -11.66
CA TYR A 91 -2.27 -12.51 -12.72
C TYR A 91 -1.82 -11.20 -13.36
N ILE A 92 -2.73 -10.26 -13.62
CA ILE A 92 -2.40 -8.94 -14.19
C ILE A 92 -1.47 -8.18 -13.24
N LEU A 93 -1.79 -8.09 -11.95
CA LEU A 93 -0.93 -7.42 -10.98
C LEU A 93 0.46 -8.06 -10.89
N ALA A 94 0.54 -9.40 -10.90
CA ALA A 94 1.81 -10.12 -10.91
C ALA A 94 2.62 -9.86 -12.19
N LEU A 95 1.97 -9.83 -13.35
CA LEU A 95 2.60 -9.55 -14.63
C LEU A 95 3.08 -8.11 -14.73
N LEU A 96 2.27 -7.14 -14.33
CA LEU A 96 2.64 -5.72 -14.31
C LEU A 96 3.87 -5.49 -13.41
N LYS A 97 3.94 -6.13 -12.24
CA LYS A 97 5.13 -6.10 -11.36
C LYS A 97 6.37 -6.67 -12.06
N ARG A 98 6.23 -7.77 -12.80
CA ARG A 98 7.35 -8.35 -13.59
C ARG A 98 7.79 -7.45 -14.73
N LEU A 99 6.85 -6.84 -15.46
CA LEU A 99 7.15 -5.89 -16.53
C LEU A 99 7.92 -4.70 -15.99
N GLN A 100 7.49 -4.15 -14.86
CA GLN A 100 8.19 -3.07 -14.18
C GLN A 100 9.62 -3.44 -13.79
N VAL A 101 9.83 -4.61 -13.17
CA VAL A 101 11.17 -5.10 -12.81
C VAL A 101 12.05 -5.29 -14.06
N ALA A 102 11.44 -5.69 -15.18
CA ALA A 102 12.11 -5.82 -16.46
C ALA A 102 12.33 -4.48 -17.20
N GLY A 103 11.85 -3.34 -16.66
CA GLY A 103 11.89 -2.03 -17.32
C GLY A 103 11.02 -1.94 -18.57
N VAL A 104 10.01 -2.81 -18.69
CA VAL A 104 9.07 -2.82 -19.80
C VAL A 104 7.84 -1.99 -19.43
N GLU A 105 7.51 -1.05 -20.31
CA GLU A 105 6.34 -0.20 -20.15
C GLU A 105 5.03 -1.00 -20.13
N PRO A 106 4.10 -0.71 -19.21
CA PRO A 106 2.76 -1.29 -19.22
C PRO A 106 2.00 -0.99 -20.51
N PRO A 107 1.06 -1.86 -20.93
CA PRO A 107 0.17 -1.56 -22.05
C PRO A 107 -0.64 -0.29 -21.76
N GLU A 108 -1.01 0.46 -22.81
CA GLU A 108 -1.61 1.80 -22.69
C GLU A 108 -2.80 1.88 -21.73
N GLY A 109 -3.68 0.88 -21.74
CA GLY A 109 -4.84 0.84 -20.85
C GLY A 109 -4.52 0.64 -19.36
N LEU A 110 -3.28 0.29 -18.99
CA LEU A 110 -2.85 0.01 -17.62
C LEU A 110 -1.77 0.97 -17.11
N LYS A 111 -1.39 2.00 -17.88
CA LYS A 111 -0.35 2.97 -17.50
C LYS A 111 -0.67 3.73 -16.21
N ASN A 112 -1.95 3.88 -15.89
CA ASN A 112 -2.41 4.59 -14.68
C ASN A 112 -2.37 3.71 -13.42
N LEU A 113 -2.11 2.40 -13.56
CA LEU A 113 -1.98 1.50 -12.42
C LEU A 113 -0.55 1.55 -11.88
N ASP A 114 -0.38 2.23 -10.74
CA ASP A 114 0.91 2.22 -10.05
C ASP A 114 1.13 0.88 -9.34
N VAL A 115 1.86 -0.01 -10.03
CA VAL A 115 2.22 -1.34 -9.53
C VAL A 115 3.52 -1.36 -8.73
N THR A 116 4.23 -0.23 -8.66
CA THR A 116 5.53 -0.05 -7.98
C THR A 116 5.46 -0.40 -6.50
N LEU A 117 4.28 -0.27 -5.92
CA LEU A 117 4.03 -0.34 -4.49
C LEU A 117 3.17 -1.56 -4.12
N LEU A 118 3.09 -2.56 -4.99
CA LEU A 118 2.27 -3.75 -4.75
C LEU A 118 3.11 -4.94 -4.28
N ASP A 119 2.87 -5.35 -3.05
CA ASP A 119 3.26 -6.69 -2.58
C ASP A 119 2.29 -7.71 -3.19
N VAL A 120 2.64 -8.18 -4.39
CA VAL A 120 2.12 -9.39 -5.03
C VAL A 120 3.03 -10.55 -4.70
#